data_AF-A0A2V4GUP3-F1
#
_entry.id   AF-A0A2V4GUP3-F1
#
_cell.length_a   1.000
_cell.length_b   1.000
_cell.length_c   1.000
_cell.angle_alpha   90.00
_cell.angle_beta   90.00
_cell.angle_gamma   90.00
#
_symmetry.space_group_name_H-M   'P 1'
#
loop_
_entity.id
_entity.type
_entity.pdbx_description
1 polymer ?
#
loop_
_entity_poly.entity_id
_entity_poly.type
_entity_poly.pdbx_seq_one_letter_code
_entity_poly.pdbx_strand_id
1 'polypeptide(L)' 'MERDEAISKITDDLKKRYSDLKFIGADSLKHDDTLKEYSIIVKYKVRNEDRATVYYFDESGKILRHFNL' A
#
# COMPACT_ATOMS: atom_id res chain seq x y z
N MET A 1 -15.61 -11.86 -4.72
CA MET A 1 -15.64 -11.71 -3.25
C MET A 1 -14.23 -11.67 -2.67
N GLU A 2 -13.28 -12.48 -3.16
CA GLU A 2 -11.89 -12.51 -2.64
C GLU A 2 -11.08 -11.22 -2.89
N ARG A 3 -11.32 -10.56 -4.04
CA ARG A 3 -10.66 -9.30 -4.41
C ARG A 3 -10.89 -8.18 -3.38
N ASP A 4 -12.13 -7.99 -2.97
CA ASP A 4 -12.52 -6.98 -1.96
C ASP A 4 -11.87 -7.24 -0.60
N GLU A 5 -11.71 -8.51 -0.22
CA GLU A 5 -11.11 -8.88 1.06
C GLU A 5 -9.61 -8.53 1.08
N ALA A 6 -8.89 -8.83 -0.01
CA ALA A 6 -7.49 -8.46 -0.15
C ALA A 6 -7.28 -6.93 -0.11
N ILE A 7 -8.11 -6.17 -0.83
CA ILE A 7 -8.06 -4.70 -0.86
C ILE A 7 -8.30 -4.13 0.54
N SER A 8 -9.31 -4.64 1.26
CA SER A 8 -9.63 -4.23 2.63
C SER A 8 -8.45 -4.49 3.57
N LYS A 9 -7.83 -5.67 3.47
CA LYS A 9 -6.68 -6.08 4.28
C LYS A 9 -5.44 -5.23 4.01
N ILE A 10 -5.14 -4.95 2.73
CA ILE A 10 -4.05 -4.04 2.33
C ILE A 10 -4.28 -2.64 2.94
N THR A 11 -5.51 -2.14 2.85
CA THR A 11 -5.86 -0.81 3.37
C THR A 11 -5.72 -0.75 4.89
N ASP A 12 -6.19 -1.77 5.62
CA ASP A 12 -6.08 -1.84 7.09
C ASP A 12 -4.62 -1.95 7.55
N ASP A 13 -3.81 -2.77 6.87
CA ASP A 13 -2.39 -2.94 7.18
C ASP A 13 -1.62 -1.63 7.00
N LEU A 14 -1.84 -0.93 5.88
CA LEU A 14 -1.23 0.37 5.62
C LEU A 14 -1.72 1.41 6.64
N LYS A 15 -3.02 1.44 6.95
CA LYS A 15 -3.54 2.38 7.93
C LYS A 15 -2.93 2.17 9.31
N LYS A 16 -2.73 0.92 9.76
CA LYS A 16 -2.02 0.59 11.00
C LYS A 16 -0.54 1.00 10.94
N ARG A 17 0.15 0.66 9.86
CA ARG A 17 1.59 0.92 9.69
C ARG A 17 1.91 2.41 9.65
N TYR A 18 1.00 3.20 9.08
CA TYR A 18 1.10 4.64 8.99
C TYR A 18 0.27 5.36 10.06
N SER A 19 -0.30 4.66 11.05
CA SER A 19 -1.12 5.28 12.10
C SER A 19 -0.31 6.26 12.98
N ASP A 20 0.97 5.98 13.17
CA ASP A 20 1.93 6.85 13.88
C ASP A 20 2.56 7.92 12.97
N LEU A 21 2.29 7.86 11.66
CA LEU A 21 2.88 8.73 10.65
C LEU A 21 1.83 9.71 10.13
N LYS A 22 2.28 10.90 9.72
CA LYS A 22 1.37 11.86 9.08
C LYS A 22 1.12 11.40 7.65
N PHE A 23 0.11 10.55 7.47
CA PHE A 23 -0.34 10.07 6.16
C PHE A 23 -0.76 11.26 5.29
N ILE A 24 -0.14 11.40 4.12
CA ILE A 24 -0.42 12.48 3.16
C ILE A 24 -1.49 12.00 2.18
N GLY A 25 -1.39 10.75 1.75
CA GLY A 25 -2.33 10.13 0.83
C GLY A 25 -1.81 8.80 0.31
N ALA A 26 -2.73 7.92 -0.10
CA ALA A 26 -2.41 6.76 -0.91
C ALA A 26 -2.92 7.01 -2.32
N ASP A 27 -2.09 6.73 -3.31
CA ASP A 27 -2.50 6.68 -4.70
C ASP A 27 -3.37 5.45 -4.94
N SER A 28 -4.14 5.43 -6.02
CA SER A 28 -5.11 4.36 -6.28
C SER A 28 -4.42 3.00 -6.34
N LEU A 29 -4.97 2.02 -5.62
CA LEU A 29 -4.54 0.63 -5.71
C LEU A 29 -4.70 0.15 -7.15
N LYS A 30 -3.60 -0.29 -7.77
CA LYS A 30 -3.61 -0.89 -9.10
C LYS A 30 -3.48 -2.40 -8.95
N HIS A 31 -4.28 -3.14 -9.70
CA HIS A 31 -4.08 -4.58 -9.86
C HIS A 31 -3.41 -4.85 -11.21
N ASP A 32 -2.37 -5.66 -11.19
CA ASP A 32 -1.75 -6.23 -12.37
C ASP A 32 -2.28 -7.65 -12.57
N ASP A 33 -3.16 -7.84 -13.56
CA ASP A 33 -3.75 -9.14 -13.88
C ASP A 33 -2.74 -10.13 -14.49
N THR A 34 -1.61 -9.65 -15.01
CA THR A 34 -0.57 -10.52 -15.60
C THR A 34 0.29 -11.14 -14.51
N LEU A 35 0.70 -10.32 -13.54
CA LEU A 35 1.53 -10.72 -12.41
C LEU A 35 0.71 -11.23 -11.23
N LYS A 36 -0.61 -11.00 -11.23
CA LYS A 36 -1.51 -11.32 -10.11
C LYS A 36 -1.06 -10.62 -8.83
N GLU A 37 -0.71 -9.35 -8.96
CA GLU A 37 -0.20 -8.52 -7.87
C GLU A 37 -1.00 -7.23 -7.74
N TYR A 38 -1.18 -6.73 -6.53
CA TYR A 38 -1.60 -5.36 -6.28
C TYR A 38 -0.40 -4.45 -6.08
N SER A 39 -0.53 -3.18 -6.46
CA SER A 39 0.45 -2.15 -6.14
C SER A 39 -0.24 -0.89 -5.64
N ILE A 40 0.36 -0.24 -4.65
CA ILE A 40 -0.12 1.03 -4.10
C ILE A 40 1.06 1.93 -3.76
N ILE A 41 0.89 3.23 -3.96
CA ILE A 41 1.90 4.22 -3.59
C ILE A 41 1.39 4.94 -2.36
N VAL A 42 2.14 4.88 -1.27
CA VAL A 42 1.81 5.56 -0.02
C VAL A 42 2.73 6.74 0.17
N LYS A 43 2.15 7.94 0.29
CA LYS A 43 2.85 9.18 0.61
C LYS A 43 2.62 9.53 2.07
N TYR A 44 3.68 9.79 2.80
CA TYR A 44 3.64 10.05 4.24
C TYR A 44 4.75 11.02 4.64
N LYS A 45 4.52 11.80 5.70
CA LYS A 45 5.51 12.75 6.22
C LYS A 45 6.25 12.18 7.42
N VAL A 46 7.58 12.19 7.36
CA VAL A 46 8.47 11.83 8.48
C VAL A 46 9.29 13.05 8.83
N ARG A 47 9.16 13.59 10.05
CA ARG A 47 9.99 14.71 10.55
C ARG A 47 10.09 15.89 9.57
N ASN A 48 8.96 16.24 8.95
CA ASN A 48 8.82 17.32 7.98
C ASN A 48 9.42 17.05 6.58
N GLU A 49 9.91 15.84 6.31
CA GLU A 49 10.25 15.36 4.97
C GLU A 49 9.09 14.54 4.38
N ASP A 50 8.73 14.82 3.13
CA ASP A 50 7.75 14.06 2.37
C ASP A 50 8.43 12.79 1.81
N ARG A 51 7.90 11.63 2.17
CA ARG A 51 8.38 10.33 1.69
C ARG A 51 7.28 9.63 0.93
N ALA A 52 7.68 8.81 -0.05
CA ALA A 52 6.78 7.94 -0.76
C ALA A 52 7.33 6.52 -0.76
N THR A 53 6.46 5.53 -0.57
CA THR A 53 6.82 4.11 -0.67
C THR A 53 5.81 3.41 -1.56
N VAL A 54 6.30 2.70 -2.56
CA VAL A 54 5.50 1.80 -3.39
C VAL A 54 5.47 0.44 -2.72
N TYR A 55 4.29 -0.11 -2.48
CA TYR A 55 4.12 -1.48 -2.01
C TYR A 55 3.51 -2.32 -3.11
N TYR A 56 3.97 -3.57 -3.20
CA TYR A 56 3.41 -4.61 -4.03
C TYR A 56 2.90 -5.73 -3.13
N PHE A 57 1.72 -6.24 -3.42
CA PHE A 57 1.06 -7.29 -2.65
C PHE A 57 0.63 -8.42 -3.57
N ASP A 58 0.51 -9.63 -3.02
CA ASP A 58 -0.10 -10.75 -3.75
C ASP A 58 -1.63 -10.64 -3.76
N GLU A 59 -2.31 -11.53 -4.49
CA GLU A 59 -3.78 -11.57 -4.56
C GLU A 59 -4.47 -11.73 -3.19
N SER A 60 -3.76 -12.26 -2.18
CA SER A 60 -4.23 -12.44 -0.80
C SER A 60 -3.99 -11.20 0.10
N GLY A 61 -3.37 -10.15 -0.46
CA GLY A 61 -3.05 -8.92 0.26
C GLY A 61 -1.81 -8.98 1.16
N LYS A 62 -0.92 -9.97 1.02
CA LYS A 62 0.38 -9.96 1.71
C LYS A 62 1.37 -9.13 0.91
N ILE A 63 2.21 -8.36 1.62
CA ILE A 63 3.29 -7.60 1.01
C ILE A 63 4.31 -8.57 0.39
N LEU A 64 4.55 -8.43 -0.90
CA LEU A 64 5.61 -9.12 -1.63
C LEU A 64 6.91 -8.32 -1.58
N ARG A 65 6.83 -7.02 -1.86
CA ARG A 65 7.98 -6.12 -1.96
C ARG A 65 7.56 -4.67 -1.80
N HIS A 66 8.49 -3.82 -1.39
CA HIS A 66 8.26 -2.38 -1.31
C HIS A 66 9.53 -1.58 -1.65
N PHE A 67 9.34 -0.39 -2.21
CA PHE A 67 10.41 0.49 -2.66
C PHE A 67 10.17 1.89 -2.12
N ASN A 68 11.18 2.48 -1.50
CA ASN A 68 11.13 3.89 -1.11
C ASN A 68 11.54 4.75 -2.30
N LEU A 69 10.76 5.78 -2.58
CA LEU A 69 11.00 6.80 -3.60
C LEU A 69 11.68 8.02 -2.99
#